data_AF-A0A2E6YK78-F1
#
_entry.id   AF-A0A2E6YK78-F1
#
_cell.length_a   1.000
_cell.length_b   1.000
_cell.length_c   1.000
_cell.angle_alpha   90.00
_cell.angle_beta   90.00
_cell.angle_gamma   90.00
#
_symmetry.space_group_name_H-M   'P 1'
#
loop_
_entity.id
_entity.type
_entity.pdbx_description
1 polymer ?
#
loop_
_entity_poly.entity_id
_entity_poly.type
_entity_poly.pdbx_seq_one_letter_code
_entity_poly.pdbx_strand_id
1 'polypeptide(L)'
;MQKYQETKINLNPYKKAALETAFYPRFGENILYPVIAIVEECGELMEKLEDGSPHEAIAKELGDILWYSAMVYHELDEDFSFRLEKTYMIPSKLIIYLSKISGIIKKSQRDQNGEISEEKKKELLNHMDLLLSFVHNVGSQIDYTIEEVCDMNIRKIESRKERGMLAGSGDDR
;
A
#
# COMPACT_ATOMS: atom_id res chain seq x y z
N MET A 1 -27.86 11.47 -17.06
CA MET A 1 -26.58 11.30 -16.34
C MET A 1 -26.30 9.82 -16.24
N GLN A 2 -25.33 9.34 -17.02
CA GLN A 2 -24.94 7.93 -17.04
C GLN A 2 -24.24 7.64 -15.71
N LYS A 3 -24.78 6.70 -14.92
CA LYS A 3 -24.12 6.19 -13.71
C LYS A 3 -22.81 5.55 -14.16
N TYR A 4 -21.68 6.21 -13.92
CA TYR A 4 -20.38 5.56 -14.07
C TYR A 4 -20.38 4.35 -13.13
N GLN A 5 -20.15 3.16 -13.67
CA GLN A 5 -19.91 1.99 -12.83
C GLN A 5 -18.60 2.27 -12.08
N GLU A 6 -18.68 2.35 -10.75
CA GLU A 6 -17.51 2.42 -9.89
C GLU A 6 -16.68 1.16 -10.16
N THR A 7 -15.49 1.33 -10.74
CA THR A 7 -14.60 0.20 -11.00
C THR A 7 -13.94 -0.16 -9.68
N LYS A 8 -14.30 -1.32 -9.13
CA LYS A 8 -13.74 -1.84 -7.89
C LYS A 8 -12.68 -2.88 -8.23
N ILE A 9 -11.44 -2.67 -7.78
CA ILE A 9 -10.35 -3.64 -7.91
C ILE A 9 -10.35 -4.53 -6.67
N ASN A 10 -10.18 -5.84 -6.88
CA ASN A 10 -10.12 -6.83 -5.81
C ASN A 10 -8.74 -7.49 -5.80
N LEU A 11 -7.98 -7.25 -4.73
CA LEU A 11 -6.65 -7.80 -4.49
C LEU A 11 -6.66 -8.77 -3.29
N ASN A 12 -7.81 -9.31 -2.90
CA ASN A 12 -7.88 -10.34 -1.85
C ASN A 12 -7.02 -11.57 -2.15
N PRO A 13 -6.96 -12.09 -3.39
CA PRO A 13 -6.03 -13.18 -3.72
C PRO A 13 -4.58 -12.81 -3.42
N TYR A 14 -4.17 -11.58 -3.75
CA TYR A 14 -2.84 -11.06 -3.43
C TYR A 14 -2.63 -10.88 -1.92
N LYS A 15 -3.58 -10.28 -1.17
CA LYS A 15 -3.50 -10.20 0.30
C LYS A 15 -3.26 -11.57 0.91
N LYS A 16 -4.01 -12.59 0.48
CA LYS A 16 -3.88 -13.96 0.98
C LYS A 16 -2.46 -14.50 0.78
N ALA A 17 -1.87 -14.31 -0.40
CA ALA A 17 -0.50 -14.74 -0.68
C ALA A 17 0.53 -13.92 0.11
N ALA A 18 0.39 -12.60 0.17
CA ALA A 18 1.29 -11.71 0.91
C ALA A 18 1.34 -12.02 2.42
N LEU A 19 0.23 -12.47 3.01
CA LEU A 19 0.15 -12.87 4.42
C LEU A 19 1.02 -14.09 4.74
N GLU A 20 1.34 -14.95 3.77
CA GLU A 20 2.20 -16.13 3.98
C GLU A 20 3.67 -15.78 4.27
N THR A 21 4.05 -14.52 4.06
CA THR A 21 5.38 -13.99 4.32
C THR A 21 5.37 -12.81 5.30
N ALA A 22 4.21 -12.48 5.88
CA ALA A 22 4.07 -11.33 6.77
C ALA A 22 4.85 -11.52 8.07
N PHE A 23 5.78 -10.59 8.32
CA PHE A 23 6.60 -10.60 9.52
C PHE A 23 6.95 -9.17 9.94
N TYR A 24 6.34 -8.70 11.03
CA TYR A 24 6.67 -7.45 11.71
C TYR A 24 6.19 -7.49 13.17
N PRO A 25 6.65 -6.57 14.04
CA PRO A 25 6.32 -6.61 15.46
C PRO A 25 4.81 -6.52 15.73
N ARG A 26 4.30 -7.41 16.60
CA ARG A 26 2.87 -7.49 17.00
C ARG A 26 1.92 -7.58 15.79
N PHE A 27 2.26 -8.43 14.83
CA PHE A 27 1.41 -8.75 13.68
C PHE A 27 -0.03 -9.08 14.10
N GLY A 28 -1.01 -8.43 13.48
CA GLY A 28 -2.45 -8.55 13.81
C GLY A 28 -2.94 -7.61 14.91
N GLU A 29 -2.04 -6.88 15.57
CA GLU A 29 -2.34 -5.93 16.65
C GLU A 29 -1.58 -4.59 16.46
N ASN A 30 -1.04 -4.33 15.28
CA ASN A 30 -0.12 -3.22 15.05
C ASN A 30 -0.22 -2.61 13.65
N ILE A 31 -1.39 -2.01 13.36
CA ILE A 31 -1.62 -1.20 12.16
C ILE A 31 -0.64 -0.01 12.00
N LEU A 32 -0.02 0.46 13.09
CA LEU A 32 0.93 1.58 13.03
C LEU A 32 2.16 1.23 12.18
N TYR A 33 2.66 -0.01 12.29
CA TYR A 33 3.84 -0.44 11.55
C TYR A 33 3.65 -0.36 10.01
N PRO A 34 2.66 -1.03 9.41
CA PRO A 34 2.48 -0.97 7.96
C PRO A 34 2.11 0.43 7.46
N VAL A 35 1.46 1.27 8.28
CA VAL A 35 1.18 2.67 7.88
C VAL A 35 2.44 3.52 7.81
N ILE A 36 3.37 3.36 8.76
CA ILE A 36 4.68 4.04 8.69
C ILE A 36 5.45 3.54 7.48
N ALA A 37 5.46 2.23 7.24
CA ALA A 37 6.15 1.64 6.10
C ALA A 37 5.59 2.16 4.77
N ILE A 38 4.27 2.27 4.60
CA ILE A 38 3.67 2.90 3.40
C ILE A 38 4.24 4.31 3.15
N VAL A 39 4.45 5.11 4.20
CA VAL A 39 5.02 6.47 4.04
C VAL A 39 6.45 6.40 3.52
N GLU A 40 7.25 5.47 4.05
CA GLU A 40 8.63 5.21 3.61
C GLU A 40 8.68 4.77 2.15
N GLU A 41 7.94 3.72 1.78
CA GLU A 41 7.89 3.18 0.42
C GLU A 41 7.36 4.21 -0.60
N CYS A 42 6.42 5.08 -0.18
CA CYS A 42 5.98 6.19 -1.02
C CYS A 42 7.08 7.23 -1.25
N GLY A 43 7.97 7.44 -0.26
CA GLY A 43 9.16 8.27 -0.42
C GLY A 43 10.12 7.65 -1.43
N GLU A 44 10.41 6.36 -1.32
CA GLU A 44 11.28 5.65 -2.25
C GLU A 44 10.72 5.65 -3.68
N LEU A 45 9.40 5.43 -3.83
CA LEU A 45 8.72 5.60 -5.12
C LEU A 45 8.96 6.99 -5.72
N MET A 46 8.85 8.04 -4.92
CA MET A 46 9.08 9.41 -5.38
C MET A 46 10.53 9.63 -5.80
N GLU A 47 11.51 9.06 -5.10
CA GLU A 47 12.92 9.09 -5.50
C GLU A 47 13.13 8.41 -6.86
N LYS A 48 12.55 7.22 -7.07
CA LYS A 48 12.63 6.49 -8.36
C LYS A 48 11.97 7.22 -9.52
N LEU A 49 10.91 7.97 -9.26
CA LEU A 49 10.27 8.80 -10.27
C LEU A 49 11.12 10.03 -10.60
N GLU A 50 11.80 10.62 -9.61
CA GLU A 50 12.64 11.81 -9.79
C GLU A 50 13.96 11.49 -10.50
N ASP A 51 14.62 10.38 -10.14
CA ASP A 51 15.90 9.97 -10.72
C ASP A 51 15.76 9.33 -12.12
N GLY A 52 14.53 9.10 -12.58
CA GLY A 52 14.25 8.49 -13.88
C GLY A 52 14.63 7.00 -13.93
N SER A 53 14.52 6.31 -12.80
CA SER A 53 14.83 4.88 -12.68
C SER A 53 14.08 4.02 -13.70
N PRO A 54 14.64 2.84 -14.06
CA PRO A 54 13.96 1.90 -14.94
C PRO A 54 12.55 1.53 -14.41
N HIS A 55 11.60 1.32 -15.32
CA HIS A 55 10.21 1.01 -14.95
C HIS A 55 10.10 -0.19 -14.01
N GLU A 56 10.96 -1.20 -14.15
CA GLU A 56 11.00 -2.35 -13.24
C GLU A 56 11.35 -1.96 -11.79
N ALA A 57 12.23 -0.97 -11.59
CA ALA A 57 12.58 -0.47 -10.26
C ALA A 57 11.39 0.27 -9.65
N ILE A 58 10.72 1.13 -10.43
CA ILE A 58 9.50 1.81 -10.00
C ILE A 58 8.41 0.79 -9.62
N ALA A 59 8.22 -0.25 -10.45
CA ALA A 59 7.26 -1.32 -10.18
C ALA A 59 7.57 -2.10 -8.88
N LYS A 60 8.84 -2.23 -8.49
CA LYS A 60 9.23 -2.85 -7.21
C LYS A 60 8.74 -2.03 -6.02
N GLU A 61 8.90 -0.70 -6.05
CA GLU A 61 8.42 0.20 -4.99
C GLU A 61 6.89 0.25 -4.94
N LEU A 62 6.21 0.25 -6.09
CA LEU A 62 4.75 0.09 -6.14
C LEU A 62 4.29 -1.21 -5.46
N GLY A 63 5.04 -2.30 -5.68
CA GLY A 63 4.79 -3.59 -5.04
C GLY A 63 4.93 -3.55 -3.52
N ASP A 64 5.91 -2.83 -2.99
CA ASP A 64 6.10 -2.69 -1.54
C ASP A 64 4.98 -1.87 -0.91
N ILE A 65 4.52 -0.79 -1.57
CA ILE A 65 3.32 -0.05 -1.14
C ILE A 65 2.08 -0.95 -1.12
N LEU A 66 1.88 -1.79 -2.15
CA LEU A 66 0.76 -2.74 -2.18
C LEU A 66 0.85 -3.79 -1.08
N TRP A 67 2.05 -4.27 -0.77
CA TRP A 67 2.26 -5.26 0.28
C TRP A 67 1.87 -4.70 1.65
N TYR A 68 2.38 -3.52 2.02
CA TYR A 68 2.01 -2.90 3.29
C TYR A 68 0.54 -2.45 3.30
N SER A 69 -0.02 -2.08 2.16
CA SER A 69 -1.47 -1.84 2.05
C SER A 69 -2.26 -3.11 2.37
N ALA A 70 -1.86 -4.28 1.86
CA ALA A 70 -2.49 -5.54 2.21
C ALA A 70 -2.44 -5.82 3.73
N MET A 71 -1.33 -5.45 4.39
CA MET A 71 -1.20 -5.55 5.84
C MET A 71 -2.14 -4.59 6.58
N VAL A 72 -2.29 -3.34 6.12
CA VAL A 72 -3.28 -2.40 6.68
C VAL A 72 -4.69 -2.99 6.60
N TYR A 73 -5.08 -3.56 5.46
CA TYR A 73 -6.40 -4.18 5.32
C TYR A 73 -6.56 -5.43 6.21
N HIS A 74 -5.50 -6.20 6.45
CA HIS A 74 -5.52 -7.31 7.40
C HIS A 74 -5.73 -6.83 8.84
N GLU A 75 -4.98 -5.80 9.27
CA GLU A 75 -5.08 -5.21 10.61
C GLU A 75 -6.45 -4.57 10.88
N LEU A 76 -7.18 -4.19 9.83
CA LEU A 76 -8.54 -3.66 9.91
C LEU A 76 -9.64 -4.74 9.85
N ASP A 77 -9.28 -6.00 9.63
CA ASP A 77 -10.21 -7.09 9.32
C ASP A 77 -11.11 -6.81 8.10
N GLU A 78 -10.51 -6.26 7.03
CA GLU A 78 -11.22 -5.85 5.81
C GLU A 78 -10.73 -6.60 4.56
N ASP A 79 -11.61 -6.75 3.59
CA ASP A 79 -11.29 -7.27 2.26
C ASP A 79 -10.37 -6.28 1.52
N PHE A 80 -9.23 -6.76 1.00
CA PHE A 80 -8.33 -5.95 0.20
C PHE A 80 -8.92 -5.68 -1.17
N SER A 81 -9.74 -4.65 -1.21
CA SER A 81 -10.41 -4.17 -2.40
C SER A 81 -10.54 -2.65 -2.29
N PHE A 82 -10.44 -1.97 -3.41
CA PHE A 82 -10.47 -0.52 -3.44
C PHE A 82 -11.24 -0.02 -4.66
N ARG A 83 -11.81 1.18 -4.54
CA ARG A 83 -12.47 1.87 -5.65
C ARG A 83 -11.44 2.65 -6.44
N LEU A 84 -11.46 2.50 -7.77
CA LEU A 84 -10.71 3.38 -8.65
C LEU A 84 -11.35 4.76 -8.65
N GLU A 85 -10.68 5.67 -7.97
CA GLU A 85 -11.05 7.08 -7.89
C GLU A 85 -10.31 7.86 -8.98
N LYS A 86 -10.97 8.92 -9.50
CA LYS A 86 -10.30 9.83 -10.42
C LYS A 86 -9.26 10.65 -9.65
N THR A 87 -7.99 10.26 -9.77
CA THR A 87 -6.86 10.98 -9.17
C THR A 87 -6.06 11.73 -10.23
N TYR A 88 -5.41 12.81 -9.82
CA TYR A 88 -4.40 13.49 -10.64
C TYR A 88 -3.02 13.08 -10.10
N MET A 89 -2.11 12.69 -10.99
CA MET A 89 -0.75 12.32 -10.64
C MET A 89 0.10 13.58 -10.39
N ILE A 90 -0.20 14.21 -9.26
CA ILE A 90 0.53 15.36 -8.76
C ILE A 90 1.22 14.89 -7.47
N PRO A 91 2.56 14.97 -7.35
CA PRO A 91 3.28 14.49 -6.17
C PRO A 91 2.73 15.00 -4.84
N SER A 92 2.27 16.25 -4.77
CA SER A 92 1.68 16.81 -3.55
C SER A 92 0.37 16.13 -3.12
N LYS A 93 -0.36 15.48 -4.04
CA LYS A 93 -1.55 14.69 -3.68
C LYS A 93 -1.19 13.44 -2.88
N LEU A 94 -0.09 12.79 -3.21
CA LEU A 94 0.41 11.63 -2.45
C LEU A 94 0.68 12.03 -0.99
N ILE A 95 1.36 13.16 -0.78
CA ILE A 95 1.61 13.72 0.55
C ILE A 95 0.30 13.98 1.30
N ILE A 96 -0.71 14.53 0.62
CA ILE A 96 -2.03 14.77 1.24
C ILE A 96 -2.66 13.44 1.69
N TYR A 97 -2.65 12.39 0.85
CA TYR A 97 -3.23 11.09 1.20
C TYR A 97 -2.52 10.45 2.40
N LEU A 98 -1.19 10.42 2.38
CA LEU A 98 -0.36 9.94 3.48
C LEU A 98 -0.62 10.71 4.78
N SER A 99 -0.72 12.05 4.70
CA SER A 99 -1.00 12.89 5.87
C SER A 99 -2.35 12.57 6.52
N LYS A 100 -3.35 12.19 5.72
CA LYS A 100 -4.68 11.83 6.20
C LYS A 100 -4.68 10.45 6.85
N ILE A 101 -4.08 9.46 6.18
CA ILE A 101 -3.90 8.09 6.69
C ILE A 101 -3.17 8.13 8.05
N SER A 102 -1.96 8.70 8.08
CA SER A 102 -1.15 8.80 9.30
C SER A 102 -1.83 9.65 10.38
N GLY A 103 -2.60 10.68 9.97
CA GLY A 103 -3.35 11.53 10.87
C GLY A 103 -4.46 10.78 11.63
N ILE A 104 -5.14 9.84 10.98
CA ILE A 104 -6.16 8.98 11.61
C ILE A 104 -5.48 8.05 12.61
N ILE A 105 -4.46 7.30 12.19
CA ILE A 105 -3.75 6.35 13.04
C ILE A 105 -3.16 7.05 14.27
N LYS A 106 -2.46 8.18 14.09
CA LYS A 106 -1.88 8.94 15.20
C LYS A 106 -2.94 9.38 16.22
N LYS A 107 -4.13 9.81 15.78
CA LYS A 107 -5.21 10.24 16.68
C LYS A 107 -5.80 9.05 17.42
N SER A 108 -6.03 7.92 16.76
CA SER A 108 -6.47 6.68 17.40
C SER A 108 -5.47 6.19 18.46
N GLN A 109 -4.17 6.24 18.17
CA GLN A 109 -3.12 5.89 19.15
C GLN A 109 -3.14 6.82 20.37
N ARG A 110 -3.33 8.14 20.18
CA ARG A 110 -3.35 9.12 21.26
C ARG A 110 -4.63 9.06 22.12
N ASP A 111 -5.78 8.94 21.47
CA ASP A 111 -7.08 9.22 22.08
C ASP A 111 -7.88 7.94 22.40
N GLN A 112 -7.56 6.81 21.75
CA GLN A 112 -8.37 5.57 21.76
C GLN A 112 -7.52 4.32 22.05
N ASN A 113 -6.33 4.47 22.62
CA ASN A 113 -5.38 3.37 22.88
C ASN A 113 -5.12 2.49 21.63
N GLY A 114 -5.16 3.09 20.44
CA GLY A 114 -4.97 2.41 19.17
C GLY A 114 -6.24 1.86 18.53
N GLU A 115 -7.39 1.86 19.22
CA GLU A 115 -8.67 1.46 18.64
C GLU A 115 -9.08 2.44 17.53
N ILE A 116 -9.67 1.92 16.46
CA ILE A 116 -10.17 2.70 15.32
C ILE A 116 -11.68 2.49 15.26
N SER A 117 -12.45 3.54 15.52
CA SER A 117 -13.91 3.47 15.38
C SER A 117 -14.32 3.16 13.93
N GLU A 118 -15.50 2.56 13.73
CA GLU A 118 -16.01 2.24 12.39
C GLU A 118 -16.06 3.46 11.44
N GLU A 119 -16.38 4.64 11.97
CA GLU A 119 -16.36 5.88 11.19
C GLU A 119 -14.95 6.23 10.72
N LYS A 120 -13.95 6.10 11.60
CA LYS A 120 -12.54 6.36 11.27
C LYS A 120 -11.95 5.29 10.37
N LYS A 121 -12.36 4.04 10.52
CA LYS A 121 -12.01 2.94 9.61
C LYS A 121 -12.51 3.25 8.20
N LYS A 122 -13.77 3.67 8.06
CA LYS A 122 -14.32 4.09 6.76
C LYS A 122 -13.58 5.29 6.17
N GLU A 123 -13.26 6.30 6.98
CA GLU A 123 -12.45 7.46 6.55
C GLU A 123 -11.05 7.02 6.08
N LEU A 124 -10.41 6.11 6.81
CA LEU A 124 -9.11 5.53 6.46
C LEU A 124 -9.17 4.79 5.13
N LEU A 125 -10.14 3.90 4.95
CA LEU A 125 -10.34 3.14 3.69
C LEU A 125 -10.55 4.07 2.49
N ASN A 126 -11.29 5.18 2.65
CA ASN A 126 -11.44 6.17 1.57
C ASN A 126 -10.10 6.83 1.19
N HIS A 127 -9.19 7.04 2.15
CA HIS A 127 -7.87 7.55 1.84
C HIS A 127 -6.94 6.48 1.24
N MET A 128 -7.11 5.22 1.64
CA MET A 128 -6.46 4.07 1.00
C MET A 128 -6.92 3.93 -0.46
N ASP A 129 -8.21 4.10 -0.76
CA ASP A 129 -8.73 4.10 -2.14
C ASP A 129 -8.00 5.12 -3.03
N LEU A 130 -7.74 6.32 -2.50
CA LEU A 130 -7.03 7.39 -3.21
C LEU A 130 -5.54 7.06 -3.42
N LEU A 131 -4.87 6.52 -2.41
CA LEU A 131 -3.48 6.07 -2.49
C LEU A 131 -3.34 4.94 -3.51
N LEU A 132 -4.18 3.91 -3.44
CA LEU A 132 -4.13 2.75 -4.32
C LEU A 132 -4.51 3.10 -5.76
N SER A 133 -5.42 4.06 -5.95
CA SER A 133 -5.70 4.64 -7.27
C SER A 133 -4.48 5.39 -7.82
N PHE A 134 -3.70 6.07 -6.97
CA PHE A 134 -2.44 6.69 -7.39
C PHE A 134 -1.42 5.62 -7.81
N VAL A 135 -1.21 4.59 -6.99
CA VAL A 135 -0.32 3.44 -7.29
C VAL A 135 -0.69 2.77 -8.61
N HIS A 136 -1.98 2.46 -8.80
CA HIS A 136 -2.51 1.90 -10.05
C HIS A 136 -2.16 2.77 -11.27
N ASN A 137 -2.36 4.08 -11.14
CA ASN A 137 -2.13 5.02 -12.24
C ASN A 137 -0.64 5.16 -12.57
N VAL A 138 0.24 5.18 -11.57
CA VAL A 138 1.69 5.18 -11.80
C VAL A 138 2.09 3.91 -12.55
N GLY A 139 1.64 2.73 -12.10
CA GLY A 139 1.88 1.46 -12.80
C GLY A 139 1.45 1.53 -14.26
N SER A 140 0.24 2.01 -14.53
CA SER A 140 -0.28 2.15 -15.89
C SER A 140 0.55 3.11 -16.76
N GLN A 141 1.16 4.15 -16.18
CA GLN A 141 2.04 5.07 -16.93
C GLN A 141 3.38 4.45 -17.33
N ILE A 142 3.83 3.44 -16.59
CA ILE A 142 5.09 2.73 -16.85
C ILE A 142 4.85 1.37 -17.53
N ASP A 143 3.65 1.16 -18.07
CA ASP A 143 3.20 -0.05 -18.76
C ASP A 143 3.16 -1.32 -17.88
N TYR A 144 2.84 -1.17 -16.59
CA TYR A 144 2.55 -2.27 -15.67
C TYR A 144 1.09 -2.24 -15.18
N THR A 145 0.40 -3.36 -15.28
CA THR A 145 -0.88 -3.57 -14.60
C THR A 145 -0.67 -3.77 -13.11
N ILE A 146 -1.71 -3.49 -12.30
CA ILE A 146 -1.63 -3.71 -10.86
C ILE A 146 -1.44 -5.19 -10.51
N GLU A 147 -2.00 -6.09 -11.33
CA GLU A 147 -1.82 -7.53 -11.21
C GLU A 147 -0.37 -7.95 -11.48
N GLU A 148 0.28 -7.40 -12.51
CA GLU A 148 1.70 -7.67 -12.78
C GLU A 148 2.60 -7.17 -11.63
N VAL A 149 2.31 -6.01 -11.06
CA VAL A 149 3.03 -5.49 -9.88
C VAL A 149 2.84 -6.44 -8.69
N CYS A 150 1.62 -6.93 -8.46
CA CYS A 150 1.34 -7.92 -7.40
C CYS A 150 2.16 -9.20 -7.62
N ASP A 151 2.14 -9.77 -8.83
CA ASP A 151 2.86 -10.99 -9.17
C ASP A 151 4.38 -10.83 -9.00
N MET A 152 4.94 -9.70 -9.44
CA MET A 152 6.35 -9.36 -9.23
C MET A 152 6.70 -9.28 -7.75
N ASN A 153 5.84 -8.66 -6.95
CA ASN A 153 6.04 -8.53 -5.52
C ASN A 153 6.00 -9.91 -4.82
N ILE A 154 5.05 -10.78 -5.17
CA ILE A 154 5.00 -12.17 -4.64
C ILE A 154 6.28 -12.93 -4.95
N ARG A 155 6.76 -12.89 -6.20
CA ARG A 155 8.04 -13.55 -6.56
C ARG A 155 9.22 -12.99 -5.77
N LYS A 156 9.24 -11.68 -5.51
CA LYS A 156 10.28 -11.01 -4.73
C LYS A 156 10.30 -11.51 -3.27
N ILE A 157 9.15 -11.55 -2.61
CA ILE A 157 9.04 -11.95 -1.19
C ILE A 157 9.24 -13.47 -1.01
N GLU A 158 8.78 -14.30 -1.95
CA GLU A 158 9.05 -15.75 -1.95
C GLU A 158 10.56 -16.01 -2.06
N SER A 159 11.25 -15.32 -2.95
CA SER A 159 12.70 -15.43 -3.07
C SER A 159 13.44 -15.01 -1.78
N ARG A 160 12.96 -13.98 -1.07
CA ARG A 160 13.49 -13.59 0.25
C ARG A 160 13.25 -14.69 1.29
N LYS A 161 12.08 -15.33 1.27
CA LYS A 161 11.72 -16.45 2.16
C LYS A 161 12.66 -17.64 1.95
N GLU A 162 12.89 -18.04 0.71
CA GLU A 162 13.79 -19.14 0.36
C GLU A 162 15.23 -18.89 0.82
N ARG A 163 15.70 -17.63 0.78
CA ARG A 163 17.02 -17.24 1.27
C ARG A 163 17.10 -17.01 2.78
N GLY A 164 15.99 -17.12 3.51
CA GLY A 164 15.93 -16.81 4.95
C GLY A 164 16.09 -15.33 5.30
N MET A 165 15.85 -14.42 4.34
CA MET A 165 16.04 -12.97 4.46
C MET A 165 14.70 -12.20 4.51
N LEU A 166 13.76 -12.67 5.34
CA LEU A 166 12.44 -12.02 5.47
C LEU A 166 12.50 -10.67 6.19
N ALA A 167 13.53 -10.43 7.01
CA ALA A 167 13.81 -9.11 7.55
C ALA A 167 14.56 -8.30 6.49
N GLY A 168 13.91 -7.29 5.91
CA GLY A 168 14.57 -6.37 4.99
C GLY A 168 15.61 -5.55 5.75
N SER A 169 16.90 -5.76 5.45
CA SER A 169 17.83 -4.64 5.42
C SER A 169 17.57 -3.92 4.11
N GLY A 170 17.21 -2.64 4.14
CA GLY A 170 17.16 -1.79 2.93
C GLY A 170 18.50 -1.68 2.18
N ASP A 171 19.53 -2.42 2.61
CA ASP A 171 20.89 -2.44 2.09
C ASP A 171 21.13 -3.66 1.20
N ASP A 172 20.84 -3.49 -0.08
CA ASP A 172 21.60 -4.04 -1.21
C ASP A 172 21.29 -3.16 -2.44
N ARG A 173 21.37 -1.84 -2.26
CA ARG A 173 21.31 -0.81 -3.32
C ARG A 173 22.72 -0.33 -3.65
#